data_AF-F7KZ44-F1
#
_entry.id   AF-F7KZ44-F1
#
_cell.length_a   1.000
_cell.length_b   1.000
_cell.length_c   1.000
_cell.angle_alpha   90.00
_cell.angle_beta   90.00
_cell.angle_gamma   90.00
#
_symmetry.space_group_name_H-M   'P 1'
#
loop_
_entity.id
_entity.type
_entity.pdbx_description
1 polymer ?
#
loop_
_entity_poly.entity_id
_entity_poly.type
_entity_poly.pdbx_seq_one_letter_code
_entity_poly.pdbx_strand_id
1 'polypeptide(L)'
;MISLSLSNFIKTILNIQDNNISFPEEDYCHVIQKGNYLIKLFKGFLKDNCCACPHCNSKNIVKNGSRERNIKFIPFQNYNI
;
A
#
# COMPACT_ATOMS: atom_id res chain seq x y z
N MET A 1 26.38 -10.53 1.03
CA MET A 1 25.49 -10.30 -0.13
C MET A 1 24.07 -10.20 0.41
N ILE A 2 23.59 -8.98 0.65
CA ILE A 2 22.24 -8.76 1.20
C ILE A 2 21.28 -8.95 0.02
N SER A 3 20.58 -10.09 -0.02
CA SER A 3 19.44 -10.24 -0.92
C SER A 3 18.36 -9.29 -0.42
N LEU A 4 18.17 -8.15 -1.09
CA LEU A 4 17.08 -7.24 -0.78
C LEU A 4 15.81 -7.90 -1.31
N SER A 5 14.88 -8.26 -0.43
CA SER A 5 13.57 -8.78 -0.87
C SER A 5 12.91 -7.79 -1.81
N LEU A 6 12.17 -8.28 -2.81
CA LEU A 6 11.51 -7.43 -3.80
C LEU A 6 10.61 -6.39 -3.12
N SER A 7 9.93 -6.80 -2.04
CA SER A 7 9.13 -5.90 -1.22
C SER A 7 9.94 -4.72 -0.67
N ASN A 8 11.16 -4.93 -0.18
CA ASN A 8 12.00 -3.85 0.34
C ASN A 8 12.50 -2.93 -0.78
N PHE A 9 12.79 -3.48 -1.96
CA PHE A 9 13.14 -2.69 -3.13
C PHE A 9 11.99 -1.78 -3.58
N ILE A 10 10.77 -2.31 -3.73
CA ILE A 10 9.57 -1.55 -4.12
C ILE A 10 9.28 -0.45 -3.10
N LYS A 11 9.34 -0.77 -1.80
CA LYS A 11 9.18 0.22 -0.73
C LYS A 11 10.19 1.36 -0.83
N THR A 12 11.43 1.05 -1.16
CA THR A 12 12.50 2.05 -1.29
C THR A 12 12.22 2.99 -2.46
N ILE A 13 11.89 2.45 -3.65
CA ILE A 13 11.56 3.26 -4.84
C ILE A 13 10.34 4.14 -4.62
N LEU A 14 9.30 3.60 -3.98
CA LEU A 14 8.04 4.31 -3.74
C LEU A 14 8.04 5.14 -2.45
N ASN A 15 9.16 5.17 -1.72
CA ASN A 15 9.30 5.81 -0.41
C ASN A 15 8.20 5.42 0.60
N ILE A 16 7.87 4.12 0.64
CA ILE A 16 6.91 3.55 1.58
C ILE A 16 7.67 3.14 2.86
N GLN A 17 7.44 3.88 3.93
CA GLN A 17 8.05 3.64 5.24
C GLN A 17 7.21 2.71 6.13
N ASP A 18 6.02 2.31 5.67
CA ASP A 18 5.12 1.47 6.45
C ASP A 18 5.56 0.01 6.42
N ASN A 19 5.90 -0.53 7.60
CA ASN A 19 6.33 -1.91 7.77
C ASN A 19 5.17 -2.92 7.68
N ASN A 20 3.92 -2.45 7.80
CA ASN A 20 2.74 -3.29 7.67
C ASN A 20 2.40 -3.60 6.22
N ILE A 21 2.89 -2.82 5.27
CA ILE A 21 2.72 -3.10 3.84
C ILE A 21 3.79 -4.11 3.41
N SER A 22 3.45 -5.08 2.57
CA SER A 22 4.43 -5.95 1.91
C SER A 22 3.97 -6.28 0.50
N PHE A 23 4.91 -6.55 -0.40
CA PHE A 23 4.61 -6.95 -1.78
C PHE A 23 4.91 -8.44 -1.95
N PRO A 24 4.10 -9.18 -2.73
CA PRO A 24 4.42 -10.56 -3.09
C PRO A 24 5.70 -10.60 -3.93
N GLU A 25 6.39 -11.74 -3.94
CA GLU A 25 7.55 -11.95 -4.81
C GLU A 25 7.12 -12.19 -6.27
N GLU A 26 5.92 -12.75 -6.48
CA GLU A 26 5.30 -13.02 -7.78
C GLU A 26 4.06 -12.15 -7.98
N ASP A 27 3.69 -11.84 -9.23
CA ASP A 27 2.48 -11.06 -9.59
C ASP A 27 2.33 -9.69 -8.88
N TYR A 28 3.43 -9.13 -8.40
CA TYR A 28 3.48 -7.88 -7.64
C TYR A 28 3.10 -6.65 -8.46
N CYS A 29 3.21 -6.69 -9.79
CA CYS A 29 2.95 -5.55 -10.67
C CYS A 29 2.17 -5.97 -11.91
N HIS A 30 1.16 -5.18 -12.27
CA HIS A 30 0.41 -5.30 -13.51
C HIS A 30 0.52 -3.99 -14.28
N VAL A 31 0.69 -4.06 -15.60
CA VAL A 31 0.80 -2.87 -16.45
C VAL A 31 -0.49 -2.70 -17.24
N ILE A 32 -1.08 -1.51 -17.18
CA ILE A 32 -2.32 -1.16 -17.88
C ILE A 32 -2.03 0.05 -18.76
N GLN A 33 -2.50 0.02 -20.02
CA GLN A 33 -2.44 1.16 -20.91
C GLN A 33 -3.78 1.90 -20.92
N LYS A 34 -3.76 3.22 -20.72
CA LYS A 34 -4.95 4.07 -20.77
C LYS A 34 -4.67 5.27 -21.67
N GLY A 35 -5.07 5.16 -22.94
CA GLY A 35 -4.70 6.12 -23.98
C GLY A 35 -3.18 6.18 -24.14
N ASN A 36 -2.60 7.37 -23.97
CA ASN A 36 -1.15 7.60 -24.08
C ASN A 36 -0.40 7.35 -22.77
N TYR A 37 -1.08 6.92 -21.70
CA TYR A 37 -0.48 6.66 -20.39
C TYR A 37 -0.23 5.16 -20.18
N LEU A 38 0.96 4.84 -19.68
CA LEU A 38 1.31 3.52 -19.15
C LEU A 38 1.24 3.56 -17.61
N ILE A 39 0.37 2.75 -17.02
CA ILE A 39 0.12 2.72 -15.58
C ILE A 39 0.64 1.40 -15.02
N LYS A 40 1.50 1.45 -13.99
CA LYS A 40 1.96 0.28 -13.24
C LYS A 40 1.16 0.17 -11.93
N LEU A 41 0.37 -0.88 -11.78
CA LEU A 41 -0.38 -1.19 -10.57
C LEU A 41 0.38 -2.21 -9.74
N PHE A 42 0.77 -1.82 -8.53
CA PHE A 42 1.42 -2.71 -7.59
C PHE A 42 0.39 -3.35 -6.65
N LYS A 43 0.42 -4.68 -6.54
CA LYS A 43 -0.40 -5.44 -5.58
C LYS A 43 0.40 -5.64 -4.31
N GLY A 44 -0.19 -5.30 -3.16
CA GLY A 44 0.46 -5.46 -1.86
C GLY A 44 -0.51 -5.98 -0.81
N PHE A 45 0.04 -6.56 0.25
CA PHE A 45 -0.67 -6.99 1.45
C PHE A 45 -0.48 -5.95 2.55
N LEU A 46 -1.53 -5.74 3.33
CA LEU A 46 -1.47 -5.00 4.59
C LEU A 46 -1.58 -6.01 5.74
N LYS A 47 -0.54 -6.09 6.58
CA LYS A 47 -0.58 -6.90 7.80
C LYS A 47 -1.58 -6.29 8.77
N ASP A 48 -2.41 -7.13 9.38
CA ASP A 48 -3.45 -6.75 10.34
C ASP A 48 -2.90 -6.32 11.72
N ASN A 49 -1.59 -6.12 11.85
CA ASN A 49 -1.00 -5.47 13.02
C ASN A 49 -1.23 -3.94 12.95
N CYS A 50 -2.51 -3.58 12.90
CA CYS A 50 -2.96 -2.23 13.09
C CYS A 50 -2.86 -1.91 14.58
N CYS A 51 -1.93 -1.03 14.96
CA CYS A 51 -1.92 -0.49 16.32
C CYS A 51 -3.27 0.19 16.55
N ALA A 52 -4.00 -0.28 17.57
CA ALA A 52 -5.22 0.38 17.99
C ALA A 52 -4.92 1.85 18.37
N CYS A 53 -5.87 2.75 18.13
CA CYS A 53 -5.70 4.15 18.51
C CYS A 53 -5.37 4.23 20.01
N PRO A 54 -4.25 4.82 20.44
CA PRO A 54 -3.96 4.92 21.88
C PRO A 54 -4.99 5.78 22.63
N HIS A 55 -5.76 6.63 21.93
CA HIS A 55 -6.79 7.48 22.52
C HIS A 55 -8.18 6.84 22.60
N CYS A 56 -8.56 5.97 21.66
CA CYS A 56 -9.93 5.43 21.60
C CYS A 56 -10.00 3.92 21.36
N ASN A 57 -8.85 3.24 21.34
CA ASN A 57 -8.68 1.80 21.07
C ASN A 57 -9.32 1.29 19.76
N SER A 58 -9.71 2.20 18.86
CA SER A 58 -10.23 1.84 17.54
C SER A 58 -9.14 1.16 16.73
N LYS A 59 -9.44 -0.04 16.23
CA LYS A 59 -8.60 -0.76 15.23
C LYS A 59 -8.90 -0.30 13.80
N ASN A 60 -10.09 0.24 13.57
CA ASN A 60 -10.54 0.75 12.27
C ASN A 60 -10.16 2.22 12.08
N ILE A 61 -8.90 2.56 12.32
CA ILE A 61 -8.43 3.89 11.95
C ILE A 61 -8.07 3.86 10.46
N VAL A 62 -9.06 3.98 9.60
CA VAL A 62 -8.82 4.62 8.30
C VAL A 62 -8.53 6.08 8.61
N LYS A 63 -7.30 6.39 9.02
CA LYS A 63 -6.85 7.77 9.19
C LYS A 63 -6.64 8.28 7.76
N ASN A 64 -7.72 8.78 7.17
CA ASN A 64 -7.68 9.70 6.03
C ASN A 64 -7.07 11.04 6.51
N GLY A 65 -5.91 10.99 7.16
CA GLY A 65 -5.12 12.17 7.43
C GLY A 65 -4.60 12.67 6.10
N SER A 66 -4.88 13.93 5.76
CA SER A 66 -4.30 14.57 4.59
C SER A 66 -2.77 14.46 4.72
N ARG A 67 -2.17 13.69 3.83
CA ARG A 67 -0.72 13.74 3.61
C ARG A 67 -0.52 14.16 2.17
N GLU A 68 0.37 15.11 1.95
CA GLU A 68 0.92 15.35 0.62
C GLU A 68 1.73 14.10 0.24
N ARG A 69 1.22 13.32 -0.70
CA ARG A 69 1.91 12.14 -1.26
C ARG A 69 1.69 12.12 -2.75
N ASN A 70 2.71 11.69 -3.50
CA ASN A 70 2.60 11.41 -4.94
C ASN A 70 1.72 10.17 -5.24
N ILE A 71 1.24 9.46 -4.21
CA ILE A 71 0.47 8.21 -4.31
C ILE A 71 -0.84 8.40 -3.57
N LYS A 72 -1.96 8.27 -4.29
CA LYS A 72 -3.32 8.30 -3.75
C LYS A 72 -3.77 6.87 -3.40
N PHE A 73 -3.98 6.60 -2.11
CA PHE A 73 -4.68 5.39 -1.68
C PHE A 73 -6.17 5.59 -1.92
N ILE A 74 -6.79 4.72 -2.73
CA ILE A 74 -8.25 4.71 -2.94
C ILE A 74 -8.79 3.56 -2.10
N PRO A 75 -9.47 3.83 -0.96
CA PRO A 75 -10.10 2.77 -0.19
C PRO A 75 -11.25 2.19 -1.03
N PHE A 76 -11.21 0.88 -1.26
CA PHE A 76 -12.36 0.13 -1.75
C PHE A 76 -13.14 -0.36 -0.53
N GLN A 77 -14.32 0.21 -0.31
CA GLN A 77 -15.30 -0.31 0.64
C GLN A 77 -16.40 -1.01 -0.15
N ASN A 78 -16.51 -2.33 0.01
CA ASN A 78 -17.70 -3.07 -0.36
C ASN A 78 -18.83 -2.63 0.58
N TYR A 79 -19.66 -1.70 0.13
CA TYR A 79 -20.97 -1.51 0.75
C TYR A 79 -21.88 -2.61 0.24
N ASN A 80 -22.49 -3.37 1.15
CA ASN A 80 -23.68 -4.14 0.80
C ASN A 80 -24.78 -3.12 0.53
N ILE A 81 -25.26 -3.06 -0.72
CA ILE A 81 -26.47 -2.33 -1.09
C ILE A 81 -27.67 -3.10 -0.57
#